data_AF-A0A7C4RW06-F1
#
_entry.id   AF-A0A7C4RW06-F1
#
_cell.length_a   1.000
_cell.length_b   1.000
_cell.length_c   1.000
_cell.angle_alpha   90.00
_cell.angle_beta   90.00
_cell.angle_gamma   90.00
#
_symmetry.space_group_name_H-M   'P 1'
#
loop_
_entity.id
_entity.type
_entity.pdbx_description
1 polymer ?
#
loop_
_entity_poly.entity_id
_entity_poly.type
_entity_poly.pdbx_seq_one_letter_code
_entity_poly.pdbx_strand_id
1 'polypeptide(L)'
;MSKVRKFMTKWQEVFIWVVAIAFVAGIALWALAVNYSPGARKALKRSIQESLAYITLDGTPVKNEKYWIFPEEVEEYYGNLVAMYGNPQLDTAVEVPYVKTLILVDKINKKLLGYYAEVEKVTVDKKKVEEELKKEIDEVKKDQNKLQQVKTQYGSLSKYEKVKRQEIIERLTLETAKDRVAAITEELLKKEYEKKKKDIVEKYTKAEVKYVTFSNKEDFDDFIKLAMEKGFTDAASELKLTPTDYTLKKGTFPEEIEKEIFEATSSLVSIPYQDTYYAFNVLKVEKADTYEVFKQNSAYSEWYEEFRNQRFADNFKTWKQKNKVDFEISHPVYKAWYLALITEEDKLVDVYKKFYERFFDEKDEVKPNISYEEKAAFLVLADRILASTSKTLEHVKEDVRNFEKKIVLSIYDQIKGSSREILRRMKEYYPSKKDIAFQYYSKLYDDIKPYLSVGGAYYVMNQLFEVYQGFGELSEATDVSINIRADCLYKLYEMNKLLDDPKTAKSYLEKLKTLKPDYKINFESAEKELEDMIKNKESAESTPTTSTTNDATVTVENSENTETKSNGQK
;
A
#
# COMPACT_ATOMS: atom_id res chain seq x y z
N MET A 1 10.25 -8.68 16.83
CA MET A 1 9.58 -8.96 15.53
C MET A 1 10.66 -9.07 14.45
N SER A 2 10.69 -10.14 13.64
CA SER A 2 11.78 -10.33 12.66
C SER A 2 11.70 -9.30 11.53
N LYS A 3 12.86 -8.79 11.08
CA LYS A 3 12.99 -7.79 10.02
C LYS A 3 12.46 -8.28 8.66
N VAL A 4 12.48 -9.59 8.44
CA VAL A 4 11.84 -10.29 7.31
C VAL A 4 10.32 -10.09 7.33
N ARG A 5 9.71 -10.10 8.52
CA ARG A 5 8.26 -9.84 8.67
C ARG A 5 7.89 -8.39 8.33
N LYS A 6 8.78 -7.41 8.54
CA LYS A 6 8.55 -5.99 8.15
C LYS A 6 8.67 -5.77 6.63
N PHE A 7 9.67 -6.40 5.99
CA PHE A 7 9.78 -6.40 4.53
C PHE A 7 8.58 -7.12 3.91
N MET A 8 8.23 -8.30 4.44
CA MET A 8 7.04 -9.02 4.00
C MET A 8 5.73 -8.32 4.36
N THR A 9 5.57 -7.54 5.45
CA THR A 9 4.32 -6.79 5.69
C THR A 9 4.18 -5.60 4.74
N LYS A 10 5.29 -4.91 4.41
CA LYS A 10 5.28 -3.84 3.40
C LYS A 10 4.92 -4.39 2.01
N TRP A 11 5.37 -5.60 1.70
CA TRP A 11 4.98 -6.30 0.48
C TRP A 11 3.66 -7.05 0.59
N GLN A 12 3.22 -7.54 1.75
CA GLN A 12 1.96 -8.27 1.98
C GLN A 12 0.77 -7.33 1.99
N GLU A 13 0.90 -6.10 2.50
CA GLU A 13 -0.10 -5.06 2.26
C GLU A 13 -0.22 -4.81 0.74
N VAL A 14 0.91 -4.68 0.03
CA VAL A 14 0.92 -4.53 -1.44
C VAL A 14 0.49 -5.82 -2.18
N PHE A 15 0.65 -7.02 -1.61
CA PHE A 15 0.39 -8.32 -2.26
C PHE A 15 -1.04 -8.77 -2.04
N ILE A 16 -1.60 -8.48 -0.85
CA ILE A 16 -3.05 -8.58 -0.62
C ILE A 16 -3.72 -7.59 -1.56
N TRP A 17 -3.24 -6.34 -1.67
CA TRP A 17 -3.83 -5.43 -2.65
C TRP A 17 -3.55 -5.85 -4.08
N VAL A 18 -2.37 -6.28 -4.53
CA VAL A 18 -2.14 -6.55 -5.96
C VAL A 18 -2.61 -7.92 -6.44
N VAL A 19 -2.52 -8.97 -5.62
CA VAL A 19 -3.10 -10.27 -5.98
C VAL A 19 -4.62 -10.26 -5.75
N ALA A 20 -5.14 -9.48 -4.77
CA ALA A 20 -6.57 -9.18 -4.73
C ALA A 20 -6.99 -8.13 -5.77
N ILE A 21 -6.15 -7.25 -6.30
CA ILE A 21 -6.50 -6.32 -7.40
C ILE A 21 -6.43 -7.05 -8.74
N ALA A 22 -5.54 -8.04 -8.87
CA ALA A 22 -5.45 -8.87 -10.07
C ALA A 22 -6.61 -9.87 -10.20
N PHE A 23 -7.28 -10.29 -9.11
CA PHE A 23 -8.40 -11.24 -9.18
C PHE A 23 -9.59 -11.06 -8.20
N VAL A 24 -9.55 -10.18 -7.18
CA VAL A 24 -10.51 -10.14 -6.05
C VAL A 24 -11.12 -8.77 -5.65
N ALA A 25 -10.76 -7.61 -6.18
CA ALA A 25 -11.43 -6.36 -5.81
C ALA A 25 -11.20 -5.30 -6.88
N GLY A 26 -12.24 -4.50 -7.12
CA GLY A 26 -12.36 -3.64 -8.28
C GLY A 26 -11.15 -2.79 -8.59
N ILE A 27 -10.72 -2.84 -9.85
CA ILE A 27 -10.24 -1.64 -10.51
C ILE A 27 -11.47 -0.75 -10.70
N ALA A 28 -11.86 -0.08 -9.62
CA ALA A 28 -12.61 1.16 -9.69
C ALA A 28 -11.70 2.18 -10.38
N LEU A 29 -11.89 2.32 -11.69
CA LEU A 29 -12.17 3.59 -12.37
C LEU A 29 -11.27 4.83 -12.12
N TRP A 30 -9.99 4.72 -11.73
CA TRP A 30 -9.11 5.91 -11.68
C TRP A 30 -7.91 5.90 -12.65
N ALA A 31 -7.77 4.89 -13.51
CA ALA A 31 -6.78 4.92 -14.60
C ALA A 31 -7.22 5.73 -15.85
N LEU A 32 -8.42 6.32 -15.87
CA LEU A 32 -8.91 7.12 -17.01
C LEU A 32 -8.50 8.60 -16.95
N ALA A 33 -7.82 9.04 -15.89
CA ALA A 33 -7.46 10.45 -15.69
C ALA A 33 -5.98 10.81 -15.94
N VAL A 34 -5.17 9.92 -16.53
CA VAL A 34 -3.79 10.27 -16.94
C VAL A 34 -3.62 10.01 -18.42
N ASN A 35 -3.70 11.11 -19.19
CA ASN A 35 -3.25 11.29 -20.57
C ASN A 35 -3.01 10.00 -21.36
N TYR A 36 -4.11 9.31 -21.72
CA TYR A 36 -4.07 8.52 -22.93
C TYR A 36 -3.87 9.53 -24.07
N SER A 37 -2.68 9.59 -24.63
CA SER A 37 -2.45 10.30 -25.88
C SER A 37 -2.45 9.24 -26.96
N PRO A 38 -3.52 9.09 -27.75
CA PRO A 38 -3.45 8.35 -29.00
C PRO A 38 -2.73 9.24 -30.04
N GLY A 39 -1.53 9.70 -29.69
CA GLY A 39 -0.64 10.47 -30.52
C GLY A 39 0.29 9.52 -31.28
N ALA A 40 -0.16 9.08 -32.45
CA ALA A 40 0.68 8.53 -33.51
C ALA A 40 1.51 7.26 -33.19
N ARG A 41 0.86 6.15 -32.83
CA ARG A 41 1.42 4.84 -33.19
C ARG A 41 1.21 4.66 -34.70
N LYS A 42 2.16 5.14 -35.52
CA LYS A 42 2.29 4.69 -36.92
C LYS A 42 2.21 3.16 -36.90
N ALA A 43 1.52 2.57 -37.87
CA ALA A 43 1.46 1.13 -38.09
C ALA A 43 2.85 0.61 -38.47
N LEU A 44 3.79 0.55 -37.51
CA LEU A 44 4.94 -0.32 -37.60
C LEU A 44 4.39 -1.74 -37.60
N LYS A 45 4.80 -2.55 -38.58
CA LYS A 45 4.63 -4.01 -38.48
C LYS A 45 5.44 -4.46 -37.28
N ARG A 46 4.77 -4.90 -36.21
CA ARG A 46 5.42 -5.38 -35.01
C ARG A 46 5.58 -6.89 -35.12
N SER A 47 6.60 -7.41 -34.46
CA SER A 47 6.85 -8.85 -34.36
C SER A 47 6.51 -9.34 -32.95
N ILE A 48 6.17 -10.62 -32.84
CA ILE A 48 5.88 -11.21 -31.53
C ILE A 48 7.13 -11.25 -30.64
N GLN A 49 8.32 -11.29 -31.22
CA GLN A 49 9.60 -11.25 -30.52
C GLN A 49 9.82 -9.93 -29.77
N GLU A 50 9.17 -8.85 -30.21
CA GLU A 50 9.22 -7.54 -29.54
C GLU A 50 8.19 -7.42 -28.40
N SER A 51 7.29 -8.40 -28.25
CA SER A 51 6.31 -8.39 -27.16
C SER A 51 6.92 -8.88 -25.85
N LEU A 52 6.45 -8.33 -24.73
CA LEU A 52 6.78 -8.77 -23.37
C LEU A 52 5.96 -9.99 -22.95
N ALA A 53 4.71 -10.08 -23.42
CA ALA A 53 3.81 -11.18 -23.16
C ALA A 53 2.72 -11.29 -24.23
N TYR A 54 2.12 -12.46 -24.38
CA TYR A 54 1.05 -12.72 -25.34
C TYR A 54 0.15 -13.89 -24.91
N ILE A 55 -1.08 -13.90 -25.41
CA ILE A 55 -1.99 -15.04 -25.25
C ILE A 55 -1.56 -16.20 -26.13
N THR A 56 -1.70 -17.43 -25.59
CA THR A 56 -1.49 -18.68 -26.31
C THR A 56 -2.79 -19.47 -26.42
N LEU A 57 -2.92 -20.22 -27.51
CA LEU A 57 -3.94 -21.24 -27.75
C LEU A 57 -3.23 -22.55 -28.06
N ASP A 58 -3.46 -23.57 -27.24
CA ASP A 58 -2.77 -24.87 -27.31
C ASP A 58 -1.23 -24.71 -27.35
N GLY A 59 -0.71 -23.80 -26.52
CA GLY A 59 0.72 -23.46 -26.44
C GLY A 59 1.27 -22.65 -27.62
N THR A 60 0.46 -22.34 -28.63
CA THR A 60 0.87 -21.53 -29.78
C THR A 60 0.39 -20.08 -29.62
N PRO A 61 1.22 -19.05 -29.93
CA PRO A 61 0.78 -17.67 -29.80
C PRO A 61 -0.42 -17.32 -30.68
N VAL A 62 -1.39 -16.60 -30.12
CA VAL A 62 -2.51 -16.05 -30.88
C VAL A 62 -1.97 -14.97 -31.82
N LYS A 63 -2.18 -15.10 -33.14
CA LYS A 63 -1.55 -14.23 -34.15
C LYS A 63 -2.00 -12.76 -34.14
N ASN A 64 -3.09 -12.44 -33.44
CA ASN A 64 -3.63 -11.08 -33.42
C ASN A 64 -2.87 -10.21 -32.42
N GLU A 65 -2.18 -9.18 -32.91
CA GLU A 65 -1.37 -8.24 -32.11
C GLU A 65 -2.14 -7.60 -30.95
N LYS A 66 -3.48 -7.48 -31.02
CA LYS A 66 -4.28 -6.94 -29.91
C LYS A 66 -4.16 -7.77 -28.62
N TYR A 67 -3.73 -9.03 -28.73
CA TYR A 67 -3.50 -9.94 -27.59
C TYR A 67 -2.04 -10.05 -27.18
N TRP A 68 -1.17 -9.20 -27.73
CA TRP A 68 0.23 -9.06 -27.32
C TRP A 68 0.38 -7.78 -26.48
N ILE A 69 1.38 -7.79 -25.60
CA ILE A 69 1.77 -6.63 -24.79
C ILE A 69 3.15 -6.19 -25.23
N PHE A 70 3.29 -4.93 -25.59
CA PHE A 70 4.59 -4.34 -25.95
C PHE A 70 5.19 -3.52 -24.80
N PRO A 71 6.52 -3.31 -24.79
CA PRO A 71 7.21 -2.55 -23.75
C PRO A 71 6.60 -1.18 -23.46
N GLU A 72 6.27 -0.43 -24.50
CA GLU A 72 5.71 0.92 -24.35
C GLU A 72 4.40 0.94 -23.56
N GLU A 73 3.57 -0.11 -23.66
CA GLU A 73 2.31 -0.18 -22.90
C GLU A 73 2.56 -0.27 -21.39
N VAL A 74 3.63 -0.95 -20.98
CA VAL A 74 4.03 -1.10 -19.58
C VAL A 74 4.72 0.18 -19.10
N GLU A 75 5.64 0.73 -19.90
CA GLU A 75 6.38 1.97 -19.56
C GLU A 75 5.45 3.18 -19.44
N GLU A 76 4.48 3.33 -20.35
CA GLU A 76 3.50 4.43 -20.31
C GLU A 76 2.66 4.35 -19.04
N TYR A 77 2.15 3.17 -18.70
CA TYR A 77 1.34 2.99 -17.49
C TYR A 77 2.17 3.18 -16.22
N TYR A 78 3.42 2.70 -16.20
CA TYR A 78 4.36 2.94 -15.11
C TYR A 78 4.65 4.44 -14.92
N GLY A 79 4.97 5.16 -15.99
CA GLY A 79 5.25 6.60 -15.94
C GLY A 79 4.05 7.40 -15.44
N ASN A 80 2.83 7.05 -15.89
CA ASN A 80 1.59 7.67 -15.43
C ASN A 80 1.33 7.42 -13.94
N LEU A 81 1.56 6.20 -13.46
CA LEU A 81 1.46 5.89 -12.03
C LEU A 81 2.47 6.69 -11.22
N VAL A 82 3.73 6.71 -11.61
CA VAL A 82 4.80 7.45 -10.92
C VAL A 82 4.46 8.94 -10.85
N ALA A 83 3.98 9.53 -11.94
CA ALA A 83 3.57 10.94 -11.97
C ALA A 83 2.39 11.22 -11.02
N MET A 84 1.39 10.33 -10.96
CA MET A 84 0.23 10.47 -10.08
C MET A 84 0.60 10.48 -8.59
N TYR A 85 1.65 9.75 -8.23
CA TYR A 85 2.17 9.70 -6.85
C TYR A 85 3.27 10.73 -6.56
N GLY A 86 3.40 11.77 -7.40
CA GLY A 86 4.37 12.85 -7.17
C GLY A 86 5.81 12.47 -7.49
N ASN A 87 6.01 11.54 -8.43
CA ASN A 87 7.32 11.03 -8.85
C ASN A 87 8.15 10.45 -7.69
N PRO A 88 7.65 9.43 -6.97
CA PRO A 88 8.40 8.82 -5.89
C PRO A 88 9.69 8.19 -6.41
N GLN A 89 10.75 8.28 -5.60
CA GLN A 89 12.00 7.60 -5.89
C GLN A 89 11.88 6.12 -5.51
N LEU A 90 11.67 5.27 -6.51
CA LEU A 90 11.59 3.82 -6.33
C LEU A 90 12.96 3.15 -6.45
N ASP A 91 13.18 2.08 -5.70
CA ASP A 91 14.39 1.27 -5.80
C ASP A 91 14.48 0.62 -7.19
N THR A 92 15.55 0.94 -7.93
CA THR A 92 15.69 0.57 -9.34
C THR A 92 15.91 -0.92 -9.56
N ALA A 93 16.46 -1.65 -8.59
CA ALA A 93 16.72 -3.08 -8.72
C ALA A 93 15.53 -3.93 -8.28
N VAL A 94 14.73 -3.45 -7.33
CA VAL A 94 13.67 -4.25 -6.71
C VAL A 94 12.28 -3.69 -6.99
N GLU A 95 12.01 -2.44 -6.61
CA GLU A 95 10.66 -1.87 -6.68
C GLU A 95 10.21 -1.58 -8.11
N VAL A 96 11.11 -1.05 -8.96
CA VAL A 96 10.78 -0.76 -10.37
C VAL A 96 10.39 -2.02 -11.16
N PRO A 97 11.22 -3.08 -11.24
CA PRO A 97 10.84 -4.28 -12.00
C PRO A 97 9.67 -5.04 -11.37
N TYR A 98 9.49 -4.96 -10.05
CA TYR A 98 8.28 -5.45 -9.38
C TYR A 98 7.03 -4.76 -9.95
N VAL A 99 6.95 -3.43 -9.85
CA VAL A 99 5.76 -2.67 -10.29
C VAL A 99 5.48 -2.92 -11.77
N LYS A 100 6.52 -2.87 -12.62
CA LYS A 100 6.37 -3.12 -14.05
C LYS A 100 5.86 -4.54 -14.35
N THR A 101 6.25 -5.54 -13.57
CA THR A 101 5.74 -6.91 -13.72
C THR A 101 4.26 -7.01 -13.36
N LEU A 102 3.82 -6.35 -12.30
CA LEU A 102 2.40 -6.31 -11.95
C LEU A 102 1.56 -5.64 -13.05
N ILE A 103 2.06 -4.55 -13.62
CA ILE A 103 1.42 -3.86 -14.75
C ILE A 103 1.30 -4.80 -15.96
N LEU A 104 2.37 -5.53 -16.29
CA LEU A 104 2.34 -6.52 -17.37
C LEU A 104 1.28 -7.60 -17.11
N VAL A 105 1.23 -8.14 -15.89
CA VAL A 105 0.29 -9.19 -15.48
C VAL A 105 -1.16 -8.71 -15.53
N ASP A 106 -1.45 -7.51 -15.04
CA ASP A 106 -2.79 -6.90 -15.14
C ASP A 106 -3.21 -6.76 -16.61
N LYS A 107 -2.34 -6.19 -17.45
CA LYS A 107 -2.67 -5.96 -18.86
C LYS A 107 -2.87 -7.25 -19.65
N ILE A 108 -2.02 -8.27 -19.44
CA ILE A 108 -2.19 -9.55 -20.13
C ILE A 108 -3.46 -10.28 -19.66
N ASN A 109 -3.82 -10.21 -18.37
CA ASN A 109 -5.09 -10.76 -17.88
C ASN A 109 -6.30 -10.02 -18.45
N LYS A 110 -6.24 -8.69 -18.61
CA LYS A 110 -7.28 -7.92 -19.31
C LYS A 110 -7.43 -8.35 -20.76
N LYS A 111 -6.32 -8.53 -21.49
CA LYS A 111 -6.35 -9.07 -22.85
C LYS A 111 -6.92 -10.49 -22.89
N LEU A 112 -6.60 -11.33 -21.90
CA LEU A 112 -7.12 -12.69 -21.77
C LEU A 112 -8.63 -12.72 -21.54
N LEU A 113 -9.15 -11.83 -20.70
CA LEU A 113 -10.59 -11.64 -20.52
C LEU A 113 -11.25 -11.06 -21.78
N GLY A 114 -10.56 -10.18 -22.51
CA GLY A 114 -11.00 -9.70 -23.82
C GLY A 114 -11.05 -10.81 -24.87
N TYR A 115 -10.11 -11.77 -24.84
CA TYR A 115 -10.13 -12.95 -25.69
C TYR A 115 -11.31 -13.88 -25.34
N TYR A 116 -11.56 -14.08 -24.05
CA TYR A 116 -12.79 -14.75 -23.58
C TYR A 116 -14.04 -14.06 -24.12
N ALA A 117 -14.13 -12.74 -23.99
CA ALA A 117 -15.28 -11.96 -24.45
C ALA A 117 -15.55 -12.14 -25.95
N GLU A 118 -14.50 -12.20 -26.76
CA GLU A 118 -14.59 -12.44 -28.20
C GLU A 118 -15.06 -13.85 -28.54
N VAL A 119 -14.45 -14.86 -27.93
CA VAL A 119 -14.79 -16.28 -28.15
C VAL A 119 -16.23 -16.57 -27.71
N GLU A 120 -16.62 -16.05 -26.56
CA GLU A 120 -17.96 -16.25 -25.96
C GLU A 120 -19.00 -15.23 -26.45
N LYS A 121 -18.63 -14.36 -27.39
CA LYS A 121 -19.49 -13.35 -28.03
C LYS A 121 -20.21 -12.48 -27.00
N VAL A 122 -19.48 -11.99 -26.00
CA VAL A 122 -19.98 -11.04 -25.00
C VAL A 122 -20.29 -9.71 -25.68
N THR A 123 -21.53 -9.23 -25.54
CA THR A 123 -22.00 -7.97 -26.11
C THR A 123 -22.26 -6.95 -25.03
N VAL A 124 -21.88 -5.69 -25.27
CA VAL A 124 -22.18 -4.56 -24.37
C VAL A 124 -23.56 -3.96 -24.64
N ASP A 125 -24.19 -3.43 -23.60
CA ASP A 125 -25.39 -2.62 -23.76
C ASP A 125 -25.04 -1.26 -24.40
N LYS A 126 -25.56 -1.05 -25.61
CA LYS A 126 -25.37 0.20 -26.36
C LYS A 126 -25.89 1.42 -25.59
N LYS A 127 -26.97 1.29 -24.81
CA LYS A 127 -27.52 2.40 -24.03
C LYS A 127 -26.52 2.84 -22.95
N LYS A 128 -25.96 1.90 -22.20
CA LYS A 128 -24.93 2.17 -21.18
C LYS A 128 -23.70 2.86 -21.79
N VAL A 129 -23.28 2.44 -22.99
CA VAL A 129 -22.18 3.09 -23.72
C VAL A 129 -22.50 4.57 -24.00
N GLU A 130 -23.69 4.87 -24.53
CA GLU A 130 -24.07 6.27 -24.82
C GLU A 130 -24.19 7.12 -23.55
N GLU A 131 -24.74 6.54 -22.47
CA GLU A 131 -24.90 7.23 -21.18
C GLU A 131 -23.56 7.62 -20.57
N GLU A 132 -22.61 6.68 -20.49
CA GLU A 132 -21.27 6.95 -19.96
C GLU A 132 -20.47 7.90 -20.85
N LEU A 133 -20.58 7.74 -22.18
CA LEU A 133 -19.93 8.65 -23.12
C LEU A 133 -20.48 10.06 -23.00
N LYS A 134 -21.81 10.22 -22.89
CA LYS A 134 -22.43 11.52 -22.71
C LYS A 134 -21.94 12.18 -21.43
N LYS A 135 -21.86 11.43 -20.32
CA LYS A 135 -21.34 11.94 -19.04
C LYS A 135 -19.91 12.48 -19.19
N GLU A 136 -19.01 11.70 -19.78
CA GLU A 136 -17.61 12.10 -20.04
C GLU A 136 -17.52 13.37 -20.91
N ILE A 137 -18.26 13.41 -22.01
CA ILE A 137 -18.24 14.54 -22.95
C ILE A 137 -18.85 15.80 -22.32
N ASP A 138 -19.90 15.67 -21.53
CA ASP A 138 -20.52 16.80 -20.83
C ASP A 138 -19.60 17.35 -19.73
N GLU A 139 -18.83 16.50 -19.03
CA GLU A 139 -17.81 16.93 -18.08
C GLU A 139 -16.68 17.73 -18.75
N VAL A 140 -16.21 17.28 -19.92
CA VAL A 140 -15.21 18.03 -20.72
C VAL A 140 -15.77 19.35 -21.21
N LYS A 141 -17.04 19.41 -21.65
CA LYS A 141 -17.65 20.66 -22.16
C LYS A 141 -17.85 21.72 -21.08
N LYS A 142 -18.10 21.32 -19.84
CA LYS A 142 -18.32 22.23 -18.70
C LYS A 142 -17.04 22.95 -18.27
N ASP A 143 -15.87 22.39 -18.59
CA ASP A 143 -14.57 22.92 -18.22
C ASP A 143 -13.82 23.43 -19.46
N GLN A 144 -13.74 24.76 -19.62
CA GLN A 144 -13.08 25.36 -20.78
C GLN A 144 -11.60 24.98 -20.91
N ASN A 145 -10.90 24.76 -19.79
CA ASN A 145 -9.50 24.37 -19.80
C ASN A 145 -9.36 22.94 -20.32
N LYS A 146 -10.18 22.00 -19.82
CA LYS A 146 -10.22 20.61 -20.33
C LYS A 146 -10.62 20.56 -21.79
N LEU A 147 -11.64 21.32 -22.21
CA LEU A 147 -12.07 21.37 -23.61
C LEU A 147 -10.93 21.84 -24.54
N GLN A 148 -10.17 22.85 -24.12
CA GLN A 148 -9.05 23.36 -24.91
C GLN A 148 -7.89 22.37 -24.94
N GLN A 149 -7.59 21.68 -23.84
CA GLN A 149 -6.61 20.59 -23.79
C GLN A 149 -7.00 19.45 -24.75
N VAL A 150 -8.27 19.03 -24.71
CA VAL A 150 -8.79 17.99 -25.61
C VAL A 150 -8.66 18.41 -27.08
N LYS A 151 -9.02 19.64 -27.43
CA LYS A 151 -8.82 20.15 -28.80
C LYS A 151 -7.36 20.17 -29.21
N THR A 152 -6.46 20.51 -28.29
CA THR A 152 -5.01 20.54 -28.55
C THR A 152 -4.45 19.14 -28.78
N GLN A 153 -4.83 18.17 -27.94
CA GLN A 153 -4.28 16.82 -27.97
C GLN A 153 -4.91 15.94 -29.06
N TYR A 154 -6.22 16.04 -29.28
CA TYR A 154 -6.99 15.19 -30.19
C TYR A 154 -7.40 15.90 -31.49
N GLY A 155 -7.13 17.19 -31.61
CA GLY A 155 -7.51 18.05 -32.74
C GLY A 155 -8.97 18.47 -32.76
N SER A 156 -9.88 17.72 -32.14
CA SER A 156 -11.30 18.08 -32.02
C SER A 156 -12.03 17.26 -30.95
N LEU A 157 -13.15 17.78 -30.45
CA LEU A 157 -14.01 17.05 -29.52
C LEU A 157 -14.61 15.78 -30.15
N SER A 158 -14.93 15.79 -31.45
CA SER A 158 -15.47 14.60 -32.13
C SER A 158 -14.43 13.46 -32.24
N LYS A 159 -13.16 13.79 -32.48
CA LYS A 159 -12.07 12.80 -32.45
C LYS A 159 -11.88 12.22 -31.04
N TYR A 160 -11.95 13.07 -30.01
CA TYR A 160 -11.92 12.63 -28.61
C TYR A 160 -13.09 11.70 -28.27
N GLU A 161 -14.32 12.07 -28.67
CA GLU A 161 -15.51 11.25 -28.47
C GLU A 161 -15.37 9.86 -29.10
N LYS A 162 -14.80 9.76 -30.31
CA LYS A 162 -14.55 8.48 -30.97
C LYS A 162 -13.57 7.59 -30.19
N VAL A 163 -12.50 8.18 -29.65
CA VAL A 163 -11.52 7.46 -28.81
C VAL A 163 -12.19 7.00 -27.52
N LYS A 164 -12.85 7.91 -26.80
CA LYS A 164 -13.49 7.61 -25.52
C LYS A 164 -14.60 6.57 -25.64
N ARG A 165 -15.39 6.63 -26.72
CA ARG A 165 -16.38 5.60 -27.04
C ARG A 165 -15.75 4.22 -27.13
N GLN A 166 -14.58 4.11 -27.76
CA GLN A 166 -13.90 2.82 -27.92
C GLN A 166 -13.32 2.32 -26.58
N GLU A 167 -12.73 3.21 -25.77
CA GLU A 167 -12.30 2.90 -24.40
C GLU A 167 -13.47 2.43 -23.50
N ILE A 168 -14.62 3.10 -23.59
CA ILE A 168 -15.84 2.73 -22.85
C ILE A 168 -16.35 1.37 -23.29
N ILE A 169 -16.41 1.10 -24.60
CA ILE A 169 -16.81 -0.20 -25.13
C ILE A 169 -15.88 -1.29 -24.61
N GLU A 170 -14.56 -1.08 -24.66
CA GLU A 170 -13.58 -2.06 -24.15
C GLU A 170 -13.79 -2.31 -22.65
N ARG A 171 -13.88 -1.26 -21.83
CA ARG A 171 -14.11 -1.39 -20.39
C ARG A 171 -15.41 -2.15 -20.09
N LEU A 172 -16.52 -1.73 -20.69
CA LEU A 172 -17.82 -2.38 -20.47
C LEU A 172 -17.84 -3.83 -20.97
N THR A 173 -17.09 -4.15 -22.03
CA THR A 173 -16.95 -5.53 -22.51
C THR A 173 -16.25 -6.38 -21.47
N LEU A 174 -15.16 -5.90 -20.88
CA LEU A 174 -14.44 -6.60 -19.82
C LEU A 174 -15.29 -6.76 -18.55
N GLU A 175 -16.02 -5.72 -18.14
CA GLU A 175 -16.97 -5.78 -17.01
C GLU A 175 -18.05 -6.85 -17.26
N THR A 176 -18.70 -6.82 -18.42
CA THR A 176 -19.75 -7.79 -18.77
C THR A 176 -19.18 -9.22 -18.86
N ALA A 177 -17.97 -9.37 -19.38
CA ALA A 177 -17.29 -10.66 -19.44
C ALA A 177 -16.99 -11.19 -18.04
N LYS A 178 -16.47 -10.35 -17.15
CA LYS A 178 -16.23 -10.70 -15.74
C LYS A 178 -17.54 -11.13 -15.08
N ASP A 179 -18.61 -10.37 -15.25
CA ASP A 179 -19.93 -10.66 -14.68
C ASP A 179 -20.50 -11.98 -15.18
N ARG A 180 -20.34 -12.27 -16.46
CA ARG A 180 -20.80 -13.52 -17.06
C ARG A 180 -20.03 -14.73 -16.52
N VAL A 181 -18.72 -14.62 -16.35
CA VAL A 181 -17.88 -15.68 -15.78
C VAL A 181 -18.18 -15.86 -14.28
N ALA A 182 -18.41 -14.75 -13.58
CA ALA A 182 -18.66 -14.69 -12.14
C ALA A 182 -20.14 -14.83 -11.77
N ALA A 183 -21.01 -15.22 -12.71
CA ALA A 183 -22.45 -15.21 -12.51
C ALA A 183 -22.85 -16.07 -11.30
N ILE A 184 -23.64 -15.48 -10.40
CA ILE A 184 -24.14 -16.11 -9.20
C ILE A 184 -25.66 -16.07 -9.21
N THR A 185 -26.29 -17.21 -8.94
CA THR A 185 -27.73 -17.30 -8.67
C THR A 185 -28.00 -17.24 -7.18
N GLU A 186 -29.23 -16.85 -6.80
CA GLU A 186 -29.67 -16.87 -5.39
C GLU A 186 -29.52 -18.26 -4.76
N GLU A 187 -29.79 -19.33 -5.53
CA GLU A 187 -29.64 -20.71 -5.07
C GLU A 187 -28.18 -21.06 -4.76
N LEU A 188 -27.24 -20.56 -5.56
CA LEU A 188 -25.81 -20.74 -5.31
C LEU A 188 -25.37 -19.99 -4.06
N LEU A 189 -25.89 -18.78 -3.82
CA LEU A 189 -25.61 -18.02 -2.59
C LEU A 189 -26.12 -18.77 -1.36
N LYS A 190 -27.36 -19.25 -1.40
CA LYS A 190 -27.94 -20.06 -0.31
C LYS A 190 -27.11 -21.32 -0.05
N LYS A 191 -26.71 -22.03 -1.10
CA LYS A 191 -25.88 -23.23 -0.98
C LYS A 191 -24.51 -22.94 -0.38
N GLU A 192 -23.85 -21.87 -0.82
CA GLU A 192 -22.55 -21.47 -0.29
C GLU A 192 -22.64 -20.98 1.15
N TYR A 193 -23.69 -20.21 1.48
CA TYR A 193 -24.00 -19.81 2.85
C TYR A 193 -24.17 -21.03 3.75
N GLU A 194 -24.99 -22.01 3.38
CA GLU A 194 -25.20 -23.21 4.20
C GLU A 194 -23.90 -24.02 4.39
N LYS A 195 -23.08 -24.11 3.33
CA LYS A 195 -21.76 -24.77 3.41
C LYS A 195 -20.81 -24.08 4.39
N LYS A 196 -20.85 -22.74 4.47
CA LYS A 196 -19.97 -21.92 5.32
C LYS A 196 -20.70 -21.35 6.54
N LYS A 197 -21.87 -21.88 6.88
CA LYS A 197 -22.79 -21.25 7.84
C LYS A 197 -22.13 -21.00 9.19
N LYS A 198 -21.38 -21.99 9.69
CA LYS A 198 -20.67 -21.87 10.97
C LYS A 198 -19.68 -20.70 10.94
N ASP A 199 -18.82 -20.65 9.93
CA ASP A 199 -17.81 -19.61 9.78
C ASP A 199 -18.44 -18.22 9.58
N ILE A 200 -19.54 -18.15 8.82
CA ILE A 200 -20.28 -16.90 8.60
C ILE A 200 -20.91 -16.39 9.90
N VAL A 201 -21.56 -17.27 10.66
CA VAL A 201 -22.16 -16.93 11.95
C VAL A 201 -21.08 -16.46 12.93
N GLU A 202 -19.95 -17.16 13.00
CA GLU A 202 -18.84 -16.83 13.88
C GLU A 202 -18.15 -15.52 13.48
N LYS A 203 -17.88 -15.30 12.19
CA LYS A 203 -17.19 -14.11 11.70
C LYS A 203 -18.06 -12.85 11.70
N TYR A 204 -19.36 -12.98 11.39
CA TYR A 204 -20.22 -11.84 11.06
C TYR A 204 -21.37 -11.58 12.03
N THR A 205 -21.56 -12.42 13.06
CA THR A 205 -22.44 -12.06 14.18
C THR A 205 -21.73 -11.07 15.10
N LYS A 206 -22.30 -9.88 15.26
CA LYS A 206 -21.75 -8.84 16.13
C LYS A 206 -22.85 -8.08 16.87
N ALA A 207 -22.48 -7.49 18.00
CA ALA A 207 -23.35 -6.63 18.79
C ALA A 207 -22.61 -5.32 19.08
N GLU A 208 -23.25 -4.20 18.76
CA GLU A 208 -22.82 -2.89 19.22
C GLU A 208 -23.36 -2.69 20.63
N VAL A 209 -22.47 -2.54 21.60
CA VAL A 209 -22.80 -2.43 23.01
C VAL A 209 -22.12 -1.23 23.64
N LYS A 210 -22.75 -0.67 24.68
CA LYS A 210 -22.05 0.15 25.68
C LYS A 210 -21.91 -0.67 26.94
N TYR A 211 -20.81 -0.53 27.67
CA TYR A 211 -20.68 -1.23 28.94
C TYR A 211 -20.06 -0.38 30.04
N VAL A 212 -20.39 -0.74 31.27
CA VAL A 212 -19.72 -0.29 32.50
C VAL A 212 -19.33 -1.53 33.30
N THR A 213 -18.26 -1.41 34.09
CA THR A 213 -17.70 -2.52 34.88
C THR A 213 -17.65 -2.18 36.36
N PHE A 214 -17.84 -3.18 37.21
CA PHE A 214 -17.79 -3.05 38.67
C PHE A 214 -16.91 -4.14 39.26
N SER A 215 -16.17 -3.80 40.31
CA SER A 215 -15.30 -4.73 41.03
C SER A 215 -15.99 -5.39 42.23
N ASN A 216 -17.16 -4.91 42.64
CA ASN A 216 -17.96 -5.47 43.72
C ASN A 216 -19.42 -5.64 43.28
N LYS A 217 -20.11 -6.55 43.95
CA LYS A 217 -21.48 -6.93 43.60
C LYS A 217 -22.52 -5.88 44.02
N GLU A 218 -22.27 -5.14 45.10
CA GLU A 218 -23.22 -4.19 45.66
C GLU A 218 -23.44 -2.99 44.71
N ASP A 219 -22.35 -2.36 44.25
CA ASP A 219 -22.39 -1.27 43.27
C ASP A 219 -23.01 -1.72 41.93
N PHE A 220 -22.75 -2.97 41.55
CA PHE A 220 -23.35 -3.58 40.36
C PHE A 220 -24.87 -3.75 40.51
N ASP A 221 -25.33 -4.34 41.62
CA ASP A 221 -26.74 -4.58 41.89
C ASP A 221 -27.51 -3.24 41.98
N ASP A 222 -26.90 -2.20 42.57
CA ASP A 222 -27.44 -0.84 42.61
C ASP A 222 -27.56 -0.21 41.23
N PHE A 223 -26.52 -0.34 40.39
CA PHE A 223 -26.57 0.13 39.01
C PHE A 223 -27.66 -0.59 38.21
N ILE A 224 -27.77 -1.92 38.31
CA ILE A 224 -28.76 -2.70 37.57
C ILE A 224 -30.17 -2.30 37.97
N LYS A 225 -30.44 -2.13 39.27
CA LYS A 225 -31.74 -1.67 39.77
C LYS A 225 -32.10 -0.29 39.20
N LEU A 226 -31.16 0.64 39.22
CA LEU A 226 -31.37 1.99 38.67
C LEU A 226 -31.55 1.96 37.14
N ALA A 227 -30.80 1.12 36.43
CA ALA A 227 -30.88 0.96 34.98
C ALA A 227 -32.19 0.28 34.54
N MET A 228 -32.77 -0.61 35.34
CA MET A 228 -34.10 -1.16 35.10
C MET A 228 -35.21 -0.11 35.27
N GLU A 229 -35.02 0.87 36.15
CA GLU A 229 -36.00 1.93 36.41
C GLU A 229 -35.91 3.07 35.38
N LYS A 230 -34.70 3.56 35.11
CA LYS A 230 -34.45 4.78 34.33
C LYS A 230 -33.80 4.54 32.97
N GLY A 231 -33.36 3.32 32.70
CA GLY A 231 -32.54 2.99 31.54
C GLY A 231 -31.04 3.16 31.80
N PHE A 232 -30.24 2.44 31.02
CA PHE A 232 -28.78 2.35 31.23
C PHE A 232 -28.06 3.71 31.22
N THR A 233 -28.38 4.57 30.25
CA THR A 233 -27.67 5.86 30.07
C THR A 233 -27.92 6.81 31.24
N ASP A 234 -29.15 6.85 31.74
CA ASP A 234 -29.53 7.73 32.85
C ASP A 234 -28.96 7.20 34.16
N ALA A 235 -28.99 5.89 34.38
CA ALA A 235 -28.34 5.26 35.52
C ALA A 235 -26.82 5.52 35.55
N ALA A 236 -26.14 5.41 34.40
CA ALA A 236 -24.72 5.71 34.29
C ALA A 236 -24.43 7.19 34.60
N SER A 237 -25.27 8.10 34.11
CA SER A 237 -25.10 9.54 34.33
C SER A 237 -25.29 9.92 35.80
N GLU A 238 -26.32 9.36 36.47
CA GLU A 238 -26.62 9.62 37.88
C GLU A 238 -25.52 9.08 38.81
N LEU A 239 -24.96 7.91 38.49
CA LEU A 239 -23.85 7.31 39.21
C LEU A 239 -22.47 7.81 38.74
N LYS A 240 -22.43 8.80 37.83
CA LYS A 240 -21.20 9.40 37.27
C LYS A 240 -20.24 8.37 36.67
N LEU A 241 -20.78 7.31 36.09
CA LEU A 241 -20.03 6.28 35.36
C LEU A 241 -19.83 6.73 33.91
N THR A 242 -18.71 6.34 33.30
CA THR A 242 -18.43 6.58 31.88
C THR A 242 -18.58 5.29 31.09
N PRO A 243 -19.66 5.12 30.31
CA PRO A 243 -19.82 3.94 29.46
C PRO A 243 -18.76 3.88 28.38
N THR A 244 -18.29 2.67 28.07
CA THR A 244 -17.37 2.42 26.98
C THR A 244 -18.12 1.80 25.80
N ASP A 245 -17.95 2.36 24.61
CA ASP A 245 -18.45 1.79 23.35
C ASP A 245 -17.60 0.58 22.93
N TYR A 246 -18.25 -0.50 22.51
CA TYR A 246 -17.56 -1.71 22.06
C TYR A 246 -18.38 -2.49 21.03
N THR A 247 -17.70 -3.02 20.01
CA THR A 247 -18.28 -3.97 19.06
C THR A 247 -17.90 -5.39 19.48
N LEU A 248 -18.84 -6.10 20.09
CA LEU A 248 -18.65 -7.48 20.52
C LEU A 248 -18.83 -8.43 19.34
N LYS A 249 -17.82 -9.28 19.11
CA LYS A 249 -17.83 -10.33 18.08
C LYS A 249 -17.91 -11.70 18.75
N LYS A 250 -18.44 -12.71 18.05
CA LYS A 250 -18.37 -14.09 18.55
C LYS A 250 -16.92 -14.51 18.82
N GLY A 251 -16.72 -15.28 19.88
CA GLY A 251 -15.40 -15.69 20.40
C GLY A 251 -14.69 -14.66 21.29
N THR A 252 -15.33 -13.53 21.62
CA THR A 252 -14.81 -12.56 22.60
C THR A 252 -14.98 -13.07 24.03
N PHE A 253 -16.13 -13.68 24.31
CA PHE A 253 -16.47 -14.27 25.61
C PHE A 253 -16.80 -15.77 25.45
N PRO A 254 -16.85 -16.55 26.54
CA PRO A 254 -17.44 -17.89 26.51
C PRO A 254 -18.85 -17.88 25.92
N GLU A 255 -19.21 -18.98 25.23
CA GLU A 255 -20.44 -19.07 24.44
C GLU A 255 -21.70 -18.81 25.28
N GLU A 256 -21.70 -19.21 26.55
CA GLU A 256 -22.83 -18.98 27.46
C GLU A 256 -23.11 -17.50 27.68
N ILE A 257 -22.05 -16.70 27.82
CA ILE A 257 -22.12 -15.25 28.04
C ILE A 257 -22.49 -14.53 26.75
N GLU A 258 -21.88 -14.93 25.64
CA GLU A 258 -22.21 -14.36 24.33
C GLU A 258 -23.67 -14.55 23.97
N LYS A 259 -24.25 -15.69 24.34
CA LYS A 259 -25.66 -15.99 24.14
C LYS A 259 -26.55 -14.98 24.83
N GLU A 260 -26.23 -14.58 26.06
CA GLU A 260 -27.01 -13.58 26.80
C GLU A 260 -27.05 -12.22 26.08
N ILE A 261 -25.98 -11.85 25.38
CA ILE A 261 -25.88 -10.59 24.63
C ILE A 261 -26.54 -10.71 23.24
N PHE A 262 -26.21 -11.76 22.48
CA PHE A 262 -26.69 -11.91 21.10
C PHE A 262 -28.15 -12.36 21.01
N GLU A 263 -28.69 -12.98 22.05
CA GLU A 263 -30.10 -13.38 22.14
C GLU A 263 -30.91 -12.47 23.08
N ALA A 264 -30.31 -11.36 23.55
CA ALA A 264 -30.96 -10.43 24.45
C ALA A 264 -32.28 -9.89 23.88
N THR A 265 -33.36 -10.03 24.65
CA THR A 265 -34.65 -9.38 24.36
C THR A 265 -34.76 -8.00 25.01
N SER A 266 -33.92 -7.74 26.02
CA SER A 266 -33.73 -6.45 26.68
C SER A 266 -32.44 -5.82 26.19
N SER A 267 -32.36 -4.49 26.13
CA SER A 267 -31.09 -3.82 25.86
C SER A 267 -30.14 -3.93 27.06
N LEU A 268 -30.65 -4.05 28.30
CA LEU A 268 -29.81 -4.24 29.49
C LEU A 268 -29.49 -5.72 29.68
N VAL A 269 -28.19 -6.07 29.71
CA VAL A 269 -27.67 -7.42 29.98
C VAL A 269 -26.64 -7.35 31.12
N SER A 270 -26.76 -8.25 32.09
CA SER A 270 -26.04 -8.24 33.35
C SER A 270 -25.18 -9.49 33.46
N ILE A 271 -23.86 -9.37 33.31
CA ILE A 271 -22.95 -10.51 33.22
C ILE A 271 -21.87 -10.44 34.29
N PRO A 272 -21.87 -11.35 35.28
CA PRO A 272 -20.68 -11.61 36.09
C PRO A 272 -19.68 -12.46 35.28
N TYR A 273 -18.46 -11.99 35.09
CA TYR A 273 -17.40 -12.74 34.42
C TYR A 273 -16.05 -12.58 35.11
N GLN A 274 -15.48 -13.70 35.55
CA GLN A 274 -14.30 -13.72 36.41
C GLN A 274 -14.52 -12.85 37.67
N ASP A 275 -13.57 -11.99 38.01
CA ASP A 275 -13.65 -11.08 39.16
C ASP A 275 -14.26 -9.70 38.79
N THR A 276 -15.01 -9.62 37.68
CA THR A 276 -15.60 -8.37 37.19
C THR A 276 -17.08 -8.53 36.85
N TYR A 277 -17.89 -7.54 37.22
CA TYR A 277 -19.30 -7.47 36.88
C TYR A 277 -19.49 -6.49 35.73
N TYR A 278 -20.08 -6.94 34.63
CA TYR A 278 -20.37 -6.15 33.45
C TYR A 278 -21.87 -5.85 33.37
N ALA A 279 -22.21 -4.59 33.19
CA ALA A 279 -23.53 -4.20 32.69
C ALA A 279 -23.37 -3.72 31.25
N PHE A 280 -24.05 -4.39 30.32
CA PHE A 280 -24.09 -4.04 28.92
C PHE A 280 -25.42 -3.39 28.55
N ASN A 281 -25.35 -2.38 27.69
CA ASN A 281 -26.46 -1.84 26.93
C ASN A 281 -26.29 -2.25 25.47
N VAL A 282 -27.03 -3.25 25.05
CA VAL A 282 -27.08 -3.76 23.68
C VAL A 282 -27.87 -2.79 22.81
N LEU A 283 -27.15 -2.08 21.93
CA LEU A 283 -27.74 -1.08 21.05
C LEU A 283 -28.29 -1.73 19.77
N LYS A 284 -27.51 -2.66 19.20
CA LYS A 284 -27.84 -3.33 17.95
C LYS A 284 -27.16 -4.69 17.91
N VAL A 285 -27.90 -5.72 17.50
CA VAL A 285 -27.35 -7.03 17.17
C VAL A 285 -27.49 -7.27 15.67
N GLU A 286 -26.39 -7.53 14.99
CA GLU A 286 -26.36 -7.98 13.60
C GLU A 286 -26.10 -9.49 13.60
N LYS A 287 -27.15 -10.26 13.33
CA LYS A 287 -27.07 -11.73 13.23
C LYS A 287 -26.68 -12.16 11.81
N ALA A 288 -26.24 -13.41 11.71
CA ALA A 288 -25.93 -14.08 10.44
C ALA A 288 -26.38 -15.56 10.46
N ASP A 289 -27.39 -15.89 11.26
CA ASP A 289 -27.89 -17.23 11.62
C ASP A 289 -28.75 -17.90 10.54
N THR A 290 -29.38 -17.10 9.69
CA THR A 290 -30.02 -17.54 8.46
C THR A 290 -29.54 -16.71 7.28
N TYR A 291 -29.65 -17.25 6.07
CA TYR A 291 -29.26 -16.52 4.86
C TYR A 291 -30.03 -15.20 4.70
N GLU A 292 -31.35 -15.18 4.93
CA GLU A 292 -32.16 -13.97 4.76
C GLU A 292 -31.80 -12.88 5.79
N VAL A 293 -31.44 -13.29 7.01
CA VAL A 293 -30.92 -12.37 8.04
C VAL A 293 -29.52 -11.88 7.66
N PHE A 294 -28.64 -12.79 7.22
CA PHE A 294 -27.30 -12.43 6.81
C PHE A 294 -27.30 -11.49 5.60
N LYS A 295 -28.24 -11.62 4.66
CA LYS A 295 -28.38 -10.73 3.50
C LYS A 295 -28.62 -9.26 3.88
N GLN A 296 -29.16 -9.01 5.06
CA GLN A 296 -29.37 -7.66 5.60
C GLN A 296 -28.19 -7.18 6.46
N ASN A 297 -27.23 -8.06 6.76
CA ASN A 297 -26.05 -7.75 7.56
C ASN A 297 -25.12 -6.80 6.78
N SER A 298 -24.47 -5.87 7.51
CA SER A 298 -23.54 -4.91 6.91
C SER A 298 -22.36 -5.57 6.18
N ALA A 299 -21.98 -6.78 6.59
CA ALA A 299 -20.87 -7.55 6.01
C ALA A 299 -21.26 -8.44 4.82
N TYR A 300 -22.54 -8.49 4.44
CA TYR A 300 -22.99 -9.33 3.33
C TYR A 300 -22.32 -8.97 1.99
N SER A 301 -22.13 -7.68 1.73
CA SER A 301 -21.51 -7.20 0.49
C SER A 301 -20.06 -7.66 0.35
N GLU A 302 -19.29 -7.66 1.45
CA GLU A 302 -17.93 -8.19 1.51
C GLU A 302 -17.93 -9.68 1.17
N TRP A 303 -18.75 -10.47 1.86
CA TRP A 303 -18.85 -11.91 1.61
C TRP A 303 -19.31 -12.24 0.18
N TYR A 304 -20.30 -11.50 -0.33
CA TYR A 304 -20.79 -11.65 -1.69
C TYR A 304 -19.69 -11.39 -2.72
N GLU A 305 -18.93 -10.30 -2.57
CA GLU A 305 -17.83 -9.98 -3.48
C GLU A 305 -16.69 -10.99 -3.36
N GLU A 306 -16.31 -11.43 -2.14
CA GLU A 306 -15.34 -12.51 -1.96
C GLU A 306 -15.76 -13.78 -2.74
N PHE A 307 -17.02 -14.20 -2.58
CA PHE A 307 -17.54 -15.37 -3.28
C PHE A 307 -17.61 -15.18 -4.80
N ARG A 308 -18.05 -14.01 -5.27
CA ARG A 308 -18.09 -13.66 -6.70
C ARG A 308 -16.71 -13.70 -7.34
N ASN A 309 -15.70 -13.19 -6.66
CA ASN A 309 -14.34 -13.21 -7.16
C ASN A 309 -13.72 -14.61 -7.12
N GLN A 310 -14.01 -15.41 -6.09
CA GLN A 310 -13.63 -16.83 -6.07
C GLN A 310 -14.25 -17.58 -7.26
N ARG A 311 -15.55 -17.41 -7.50
CA ARG A 311 -16.26 -17.97 -8.66
C ARG A 311 -15.64 -17.54 -9.98
N PHE A 312 -15.32 -16.25 -10.12
CA PHE A 312 -14.62 -15.74 -11.30
C PHE A 312 -13.30 -16.49 -11.52
N ALA A 313 -12.44 -16.55 -10.51
CA ALA A 313 -11.14 -17.22 -10.60
C ALA A 313 -11.28 -18.70 -11.01
N ASP A 314 -12.18 -19.44 -10.34
CA ASP A 314 -12.39 -20.87 -10.59
C ASP A 314 -12.97 -21.13 -11.99
N ASN A 315 -14.01 -20.38 -12.37
CA ASN A 315 -14.69 -20.54 -13.66
C ASN A 315 -13.77 -20.11 -14.82
N PHE A 316 -13.04 -19.00 -14.64
CA PHE A 316 -12.09 -18.54 -15.65
C PHE A 316 -10.94 -19.52 -15.82
N LYS A 317 -10.37 -20.04 -14.73
CA LYS A 317 -9.35 -21.10 -14.76
C LYS A 317 -9.87 -22.35 -15.50
N THR A 318 -11.10 -22.78 -15.19
CA THR A 318 -11.74 -23.93 -15.85
C THR A 318 -11.92 -23.67 -17.35
N TRP A 319 -12.39 -22.47 -17.72
CA TRP A 319 -12.53 -22.09 -19.13
C TRP A 319 -11.18 -22.09 -19.86
N LYS A 320 -10.13 -21.51 -19.25
CA LYS A 320 -8.77 -21.52 -19.80
C LYS A 320 -8.27 -22.93 -20.06
N GLN A 321 -8.41 -23.83 -19.08
CA GLN A 321 -7.99 -25.22 -19.21
C GLN A 321 -8.78 -25.96 -20.30
N LYS A 322 -10.11 -25.83 -20.32
CA LYS A 322 -10.97 -26.48 -21.31
C LYS A 322 -10.66 -26.02 -22.74
N ASN A 323 -10.41 -24.72 -22.91
CA ASN A 323 -10.13 -24.12 -24.22
C ASN A 323 -8.63 -24.09 -24.55
N LYS A 324 -7.78 -24.62 -23.67
CA LYS A 324 -6.31 -24.58 -23.76
C LYS A 324 -5.77 -23.18 -24.04
N VAL A 325 -6.35 -22.18 -23.40
CA VAL A 325 -5.94 -20.78 -23.51
C VAL A 325 -5.10 -20.42 -22.30
N ASP A 326 -3.95 -19.84 -22.53
CA ASP A 326 -3.15 -19.25 -21.45
C ASP A 326 -2.39 -18.01 -21.94
N PHE A 327 -1.37 -17.59 -21.21
CA PHE A 327 -0.44 -16.58 -21.69
C PHE A 327 1.01 -16.99 -21.45
N GLU A 328 1.91 -16.41 -22.22
CA GLU A 328 3.34 -16.54 -22.03
C GLU A 328 3.96 -15.16 -21.80
N ILE A 329 4.85 -15.07 -20.81
CA ILE A 329 5.75 -13.92 -20.64
C ILE A 329 7.09 -14.32 -21.27
N SER A 330 7.42 -13.68 -22.39
CA SER A 330 8.62 -13.94 -23.19
C SER A 330 9.84 -13.23 -22.65
N HIS A 331 9.68 -12.03 -22.08
CA HIS A 331 10.80 -11.23 -21.64
C HIS A 331 11.41 -11.77 -20.33
N PRO A 332 12.73 -12.07 -20.28
CA PRO A 332 13.37 -12.77 -19.15
C PRO A 332 13.17 -12.10 -17.79
N VAL A 333 13.36 -10.78 -17.69
CA VAL A 333 13.15 -10.02 -16.44
C VAL A 333 11.74 -10.24 -15.89
N TYR A 334 10.72 -9.91 -16.68
CA TYR A 334 9.32 -10.06 -16.28
C TYR A 334 8.93 -11.52 -15.98
N LYS A 335 9.49 -12.48 -16.72
CA LYS A 335 9.26 -13.91 -16.49
C LYS A 335 9.81 -14.34 -15.14
N ALA A 336 11.04 -13.94 -14.80
CA ALA A 336 11.65 -14.23 -13.51
C ALA A 336 10.82 -13.61 -12.37
N TRP A 337 10.50 -12.32 -12.47
CA TRP A 337 9.68 -11.66 -11.46
C TRP A 337 8.30 -12.30 -11.30
N TYR A 338 7.62 -12.64 -12.41
CA TYR A 338 6.32 -13.30 -12.35
C TYR A 338 6.40 -14.63 -11.61
N LEU A 339 7.38 -15.49 -11.94
CA LEU A 339 7.58 -16.78 -11.27
C LEU A 339 7.90 -16.61 -9.79
N ALA A 340 8.78 -15.67 -9.43
CA ALA A 340 9.14 -15.40 -8.03
C ALA A 340 7.94 -14.89 -7.21
N LEU A 341 7.03 -14.13 -7.84
CA LEU A 341 5.87 -13.53 -7.17
C LEU A 341 4.71 -14.51 -7.03
N ILE A 342 4.24 -15.09 -8.14
CA ILE A 342 2.91 -15.74 -8.17
C ILE A 342 2.94 -17.22 -7.80
N THR A 343 4.11 -17.87 -7.86
CA THR A 343 4.18 -19.33 -7.70
C THR A 343 3.74 -19.75 -6.31
N GLU A 344 2.91 -20.77 -6.22
CA GLU A 344 2.44 -21.35 -4.95
C GLU A 344 3.62 -21.88 -4.12
N GLU A 345 3.47 -21.90 -2.79
CA GLU A 345 4.55 -22.22 -1.86
C GLU A 345 5.16 -23.61 -2.08
N ASP A 346 4.33 -24.60 -2.37
CA ASP A 346 4.70 -25.99 -2.64
C ASP A 346 5.55 -26.15 -3.92
N LYS A 347 5.54 -25.16 -4.81
CA LYS A 347 6.26 -25.15 -6.09
C LYS A 347 7.50 -24.25 -6.09
N LEU A 348 7.82 -23.59 -4.96
CA LEU A 348 8.98 -22.68 -4.90
C LEU A 348 10.31 -23.40 -5.10
N VAL A 349 10.42 -24.68 -4.74
CA VAL A 349 11.62 -25.49 -5.02
C VAL A 349 11.89 -25.58 -6.52
N ASP A 350 10.85 -25.74 -7.34
CA ASP A 350 11.00 -25.85 -8.80
C ASP A 350 11.41 -24.52 -9.43
N VAL A 351 10.90 -23.41 -8.89
CA VAL A 351 11.34 -22.06 -9.31
C VAL A 351 12.79 -21.82 -8.91
N TYR A 352 13.17 -22.24 -7.71
CA TYR A 352 14.55 -22.14 -7.23
C TYR A 352 15.52 -22.91 -8.13
N LYS A 353 15.19 -24.15 -8.52
CA LYS A 353 16.00 -24.93 -9.49
C LYS A 353 16.13 -24.20 -10.83
N LYS A 354 15.03 -23.69 -11.38
CA LYS A 354 15.05 -22.92 -12.65
C LYS A 354 15.91 -21.68 -12.54
N PHE A 355 15.84 -20.96 -11.42
CA PHE A 355 16.67 -19.77 -11.18
C PHE A 355 18.12 -20.16 -11.00
N TYR A 356 18.41 -21.26 -10.32
CA TYR A 356 19.76 -21.75 -10.14
C TYR A 356 20.41 -22.07 -11.51
N GLU A 357 19.75 -22.89 -12.33
CA GLU A 357 20.21 -23.22 -13.70
C GLU A 357 20.37 -21.98 -14.58
N ARG A 358 19.46 -21.00 -14.43
CA ARG A 358 19.49 -19.76 -15.19
C ARG A 358 20.62 -18.85 -14.75
N PHE A 359 20.81 -18.64 -13.44
CA PHE A 359 21.67 -17.60 -12.90
C PHE A 359 23.09 -18.04 -12.60
N PHE A 360 23.34 -19.33 -12.37
CA PHE A 360 24.63 -19.84 -11.94
C PHE A 360 25.26 -20.74 -12.99
N ASP A 361 26.59 -20.70 -13.10
CA ASP A 361 27.38 -21.61 -13.91
C ASP A 361 27.72 -22.91 -13.17
N GLU A 362 28.48 -23.79 -13.81
CA GLU A 362 28.89 -25.09 -13.24
C GLU A 362 29.79 -24.97 -12.00
N LYS A 363 30.30 -23.77 -11.70
CA LYS A 363 31.14 -23.46 -10.54
C LYS A 363 30.37 -22.70 -9.46
N ASP A 364 29.05 -22.67 -9.53
CA ASP A 364 28.19 -21.92 -8.62
C ASP A 364 28.40 -20.41 -8.67
N GLU A 365 28.98 -19.87 -9.74
CA GLU A 365 29.22 -18.43 -9.91
C GLU A 365 28.11 -17.77 -10.73
N VAL A 366 27.77 -16.53 -10.36
CA VAL A 366 26.67 -15.80 -11.02
C VAL A 366 27.09 -15.41 -12.43
N LYS A 367 26.30 -15.83 -13.42
CA LYS A 367 26.53 -15.52 -14.83
C LYS A 367 26.52 -14.00 -15.08
N PRO A 368 27.52 -13.46 -15.82
CA PRO A 368 27.68 -12.01 -15.99
C PRO A 368 26.70 -11.40 -16.99
N ASN A 369 26.18 -12.19 -17.95
CA ASN A 369 25.32 -11.75 -19.05
C ASN A 369 23.84 -11.57 -18.66
N ILE A 370 23.51 -11.69 -17.39
CA ILE A 370 22.14 -11.58 -16.87
C ILE A 370 21.98 -10.20 -16.26
N SER A 371 20.88 -9.53 -16.60
CA SER A 371 20.61 -8.18 -16.10
C SER A 371 20.36 -8.18 -14.59
N TYR A 372 20.63 -7.06 -13.94
CA TYR A 372 20.44 -6.95 -12.50
C TYR A 372 18.96 -7.07 -12.11
N GLU A 373 18.05 -6.60 -12.96
CA GLU A 373 16.62 -6.70 -12.76
C GLU A 373 16.16 -8.15 -12.77
N GLU A 374 16.67 -8.98 -13.70
CA GLU A 374 16.34 -10.41 -13.74
C GLU A 374 16.88 -11.11 -12.47
N LYS A 375 18.13 -10.82 -12.09
CA LYS A 375 18.75 -11.36 -10.87
C LYS A 375 17.99 -10.98 -9.60
N ALA A 376 17.48 -9.75 -9.52
CA ALA A 376 16.78 -9.25 -8.34
C ALA A 376 15.50 -10.04 -8.02
N ALA A 377 14.88 -10.70 -9.01
CA ALA A 377 13.76 -11.61 -8.77
C ALA A 377 14.14 -12.78 -7.84
N PHE A 378 15.41 -13.21 -7.83
CA PHE A 378 15.92 -14.23 -6.91
C PHE A 378 15.77 -13.79 -5.45
N LEU A 379 15.92 -12.50 -5.15
CA LEU A 379 15.81 -11.99 -3.78
C LEU A 379 14.40 -12.18 -3.22
N VAL A 380 13.38 -11.94 -4.05
CA VAL A 380 11.99 -12.19 -3.69
C VAL A 380 11.74 -13.67 -3.45
N LEU A 381 12.24 -14.53 -4.34
CA LEU A 381 12.14 -15.97 -4.16
C LEU A 381 12.83 -16.43 -2.86
N ALA A 382 14.04 -15.93 -2.62
CA ALA A 382 14.81 -16.23 -1.42
C ALA A 382 14.04 -15.82 -0.16
N ASP A 383 13.51 -14.59 -0.10
CA ASP A 383 12.74 -14.12 1.04
C ASP A 383 11.52 -15.01 1.31
N ARG A 384 10.80 -15.43 0.26
CA ARG A 384 9.64 -16.33 0.38
C ARG A 384 10.03 -17.71 0.90
N ILE A 385 11.12 -18.29 0.40
CA ILE A 385 11.61 -19.60 0.86
C ILE A 385 12.10 -19.50 2.31
N LEU A 386 12.86 -18.47 2.66
CA LEU A 386 13.44 -18.29 4.00
C LEU A 386 12.36 -17.98 5.05
N ALA A 387 11.26 -17.34 4.67
CA ALA A 387 10.14 -17.06 5.55
C ALA A 387 9.13 -18.22 5.67
N SER A 388 9.16 -19.20 4.76
CA SER A 388 8.27 -20.34 4.79
C SER A 388 8.46 -21.21 6.04
N THR A 389 7.35 -21.72 6.57
CA THR A 389 7.33 -22.72 7.65
C THR A 389 7.18 -24.15 7.13
N SER A 390 7.11 -24.33 5.80
CA SER A 390 6.96 -25.62 5.15
C SER A 390 8.24 -26.45 5.29
N LYS A 391 8.10 -27.66 5.84
CA LYS A 391 9.21 -28.63 5.94
C LYS A 391 9.80 -29.01 4.59
N THR A 392 9.01 -28.90 3.52
CA THR A 392 9.47 -29.20 2.15
C THR A 392 10.53 -28.22 1.66
N LEU A 393 10.58 -27.00 2.20
CA LEU A 393 11.55 -25.98 1.80
C LEU A 393 12.79 -25.94 2.70
N GLU A 394 12.77 -26.65 3.83
CA GLU A 394 13.85 -26.58 4.83
C GLU A 394 15.20 -27.01 4.27
N HIS A 395 15.22 -28.02 3.39
CA HIS A 395 16.44 -28.57 2.80
C HIS A 395 17.16 -27.62 1.84
N VAL A 396 16.47 -26.61 1.27
CA VAL A 396 17.09 -25.63 0.34
C VAL A 396 17.41 -24.29 1.00
N LYS A 397 17.01 -24.06 2.26
CA LYS A 397 17.15 -22.74 2.89
C LYS A 397 18.60 -22.28 3.02
N GLU A 398 19.51 -23.19 3.37
CA GLU A 398 20.92 -22.84 3.51
C GLU A 398 21.56 -22.51 2.16
N ASP A 399 21.28 -23.32 1.14
CA ASP A 399 21.73 -23.06 -0.24
C ASP A 399 21.20 -21.71 -0.72
N VAL A 400 19.91 -21.44 -0.53
CA VAL A 400 19.28 -20.16 -0.88
C VAL A 400 20.00 -18.99 -0.21
N ARG A 401 20.34 -19.06 1.09
CA ARG A 401 21.11 -17.99 1.76
C ARG A 401 22.47 -17.76 1.11
N ASN A 402 23.16 -18.84 0.74
CA ASN A 402 24.50 -18.74 0.15
C ASN A 402 24.45 -18.17 -1.28
N PHE A 403 23.51 -18.63 -2.10
CA PHE A 403 23.32 -18.13 -3.45
C PHE A 403 22.79 -16.69 -3.48
N GLU A 404 21.93 -16.32 -2.54
CA GLU A 404 21.43 -14.95 -2.40
C GLU A 404 22.59 -13.96 -2.18
N LYS A 405 23.57 -14.30 -1.32
CA LYS A 405 24.77 -13.46 -1.10
C LYS A 405 25.56 -13.23 -2.39
N LYS A 406 25.71 -14.26 -3.23
CA LYS A 406 26.39 -14.16 -4.53
C LYS A 406 25.59 -13.28 -5.50
N ILE A 407 24.27 -13.43 -5.55
CA ILE A 407 23.38 -12.60 -6.38
C ILE A 407 23.45 -11.13 -5.96
N VAL A 408 23.37 -10.84 -4.66
CA VAL A 408 23.46 -9.47 -4.14
C VAL A 408 24.79 -8.83 -4.50
N LEU A 409 25.91 -9.55 -4.37
CA LEU A 409 27.23 -9.07 -4.79
C LEU A 409 27.27 -8.79 -6.30
N SER A 410 26.76 -9.73 -7.11
CA SER A 410 26.72 -9.57 -8.58
C SER A 410 25.88 -8.37 -9.02
N ILE A 411 24.73 -8.13 -8.38
CA ILE A 411 23.89 -6.95 -8.65
C ILE A 411 24.64 -5.69 -8.23
N TYR A 412 25.21 -5.66 -7.03
CA TYR A 412 26.01 -4.52 -6.55
C TYR A 412 27.13 -4.16 -7.54
N ASP A 413 27.80 -5.16 -8.09
CA ASP A 413 28.87 -4.93 -9.06
C ASP A 413 28.38 -4.37 -10.40
N GLN A 414 27.15 -4.65 -10.81
CA GLN A 414 26.55 -4.10 -12.03
C GLN A 414 26.07 -2.66 -11.86
N ILE A 415 25.46 -2.30 -10.71
CA ILE A 415 24.80 -0.99 -10.54
C ILE A 415 25.49 -0.05 -9.53
N LYS A 416 26.62 -0.49 -8.95
CA LYS A 416 27.51 0.27 -8.06
C LYS A 416 26.79 1.06 -6.97
N GLY A 417 25.89 0.40 -6.22
CA GLY A 417 25.19 1.01 -5.08
C GLY A 417 23.97 1.89 -5.42
N SER A 418 23.49 1.88 -6.66
CA SER A 418 22.30 2.66 -7.05
C SER A 418 21.00 2.23 -6.33
N SER A 419 20.92 0.96 -5.93
CA SER A 419 19.79 0.38 -5.18
C SER A 419 20.05 0.37 -3.68
N ARG A 420 19.11 0.92 -2.90
CA ARG A 420 19.18 0.96 -1.44
C ARG A 420 19.02 -0.44 -0.85
N GLU A 421 18.12 -1.24 -1.42
CA GLU A 421 17.88 -2.60 -0.94
C GLU A 421 19.11 -3.49 -1.15
N ILE A 422 19.79 -3.34 -2.29
CA ILE A 422 21.06 -4.04 -2.54
C ILE A 422 22.15 -3.56 -1.57
N LEU A 423 22.26 -2.25 -1.33
CA LEU A 423 23.18 -1.71 -0.32
C LEU A 423 22.89 -2.24 1.09
N ARG A 424 21.62 -2.36 1.46
CA ARG A 424 21.18 -2.92 2.75
C ARG A 424 21.67 -4.36 2.91
N ARG A 425 21.41 -5.21 1.91
CA ARG A 425 21.83 -6.63 1.92
C ARG A 425 23.35 -6.75 1.86
N MET A 426 24.03 -5.94 1.06
CA MET A 426 25.50 -5.92 1.02
C MET A 426 26.09 -5.53 2.38
N LYS A 427 25.53 -4.54 3.08
CA LYS A 427 25.93 -4.16 4.45
C LYS A 427 25.75 -5.33 5.42
N GLU A 428 24.65 -6.06 5.33
CA GLU A 428 24.36 -7.21 6.19
C GLU A 428 25.26 -8.42 5.91
N TYR A 429 25.56 -8.69 4.63
CA TYR A 429 26.37 -9.84 4.22
C TYR A 429 27.87 -9.60 4.30
N TYR A 430 28.30 -8.34 4.19
CA TYR A 430 29.71 -7.94 4.21
C TYR A 430 29.93 -6.78 5.20
N PRO A 431 29.70 -6.99 6.52
CA PRO A 431 29.74 -5.92 7.52
C PRO A 431 31.14 -5.29 7.73
N SER A 432 32.19 -5.95 7.24
CA SER A 432 33.55 -5.41 7.19
C SER A 432 33.76 -4.37 6.08
N LYS A 433 32.90 -4.33 5.05
CA LYS A 433 32.95 -3.33 3.98
C LYS A 433 32.27 -2.02 4.43
N LYS A 434 33.01 -1.21 5.20
CA LYS A 434 32.50 0.03 5.80
C LYS A 434 32.10 1.09 4.77
N ASP A 435 32.70 1.05 3.59
CA ASP A 435 32.33 1.88 2.43
C ASP A 435 30.89 1.61 1.95
N ILE A 436 30.45 0.35 1.98
CA ILE A 436 29.08 -0.04 1.65
C ILE A 436 28.12 0.43 2.73
N ALA A 437 28.48 0.27 4.00
CA ALA A 437 27.67 0.78 5.10
C ALA A 437 27.46 2.30 4.97
N PHE A 438 28.53 3.04 4.63
CA PHE A 438 28.45 4.47 4.36
C PHE A 438 27.53 4.81 3.18
N GLN A 439 27.65 4.09 2.05
CA GLN A 439 26.76 4.27 0.90
C GLN A 439 25.29 4.04 1.27
N TYR A 440 25.01 2.98 2.04
CA TYR A 440 23.66 2.67 2.52
C TYR A 440 23.09 3.80 3.38
N TYR A 441 23.80 4.21 4.43
CA TYR A 441 23.33 5.25 5.34
C TYR A 441 23.22 6.61 4.64
N SER A 442 24.10 6.90 3.68
CA SER A 442 24.01 8.11 2.86
C SER A 442 22.74 8.13 2.03
N LYS A 443 22.40 7.04 1.36
CA LYS A 443 21.16 6.94 0.58
C LYS A 443 19.91 7.01 1.46
N LEU A 444 19.94 6.32 2.62
CA LEU A 444 18.85 6.39 3.59
C LEU A 444 18.68 7.80 4.18
N TYR A 445 19.79 8.52 4.41
CA TYR A 445 19.76 9.92 4.82
C TYR A 445 19.11 10.81 3.76
N ASP A 446 19.48 10.65 2.49
CA ASP A 446 18.94 11.44 1.39
C ASP A 446 17.41 11.23 1.27
N ASP A 447 16.92 10.01 1.51
CA ASP A 447 15.49 9.70 1.54
C ASP A 447 14.73 10.42 2.67
N ILE A 448 15.34 10.55 3.86
CA ILE A 448 14.66 11.11 5.04
C ILE A 448 14.87 12.62 5.21
N LYS A 449 15.91 13.19 4.60
CA LYS A 449 16.29 14.60 4.73
C LYS A 449 15.13 15.58 4.50
N PRO A 450 14.28 15.42 3.46
CA PRO A 450 13.14 16.33 3.24
C PRO A 450 12.16 16.40 4.42
N TYR A 451 12.01 15.30 5.16
CA TYR A 451 11.11 15.25 6.33
C TYR A 451 11.71 15.97 7.54
N LEU A 452 13.04 15.99 7.68
CA LEU A 452 13.70 16.70 8.78
C LEU A 452 13.52 18.21 8.62
N SER A 453 13.66 18.73 7.39
CA SER A 453 13.60 20.17 7.10
C SER A 453 12.23 20.83 7.34
N VAL A 454 11.14 20.07 7.41
CA VAL A 454 9.76 20.59 7.56
C VAL A 454 9.14 20.23 8.91
N GLY A 455 9.94 19.79 9.90
CA GLY A 455 9.43 19.36 11.21
C GLY A 455 8.72 17.99 11.19
N GLY A 456 8.87 17.22 10.11
CA GLY A 456 8.25 15.92 9.89
C GLY A 456 9.08 14.74 10.42
N ALA A 457 10.04 14.96 11.32
CA ALA A 457 10.94 13.91 11.82
C ALA A 457 10.19 12.72 12.44
N TYR A 458 9.04 12.96 13.08
CA TYR A 458 8.16 11.91 13.63
C TYR A 458 7.78 10.84 12.58
N TYR A 459 7.60 11.21 11.31
CA TYR A 459 7.22 10.27 10.24
C TYR A 459 8.36 9.33 9.81
N VAL A 460 9.61 9.62 10.18
CA VAL A 460 10.81 8.89 9.75
C VAL A 460 11.69 8.45 10.93
N MET A 461 11.16 8.40 12.16
CA MET A 461 11.96 8.17 13.38
C MET A 461 12.82 6.90 13.33
N ASN A 462 12.29 5.79 12.82
CA ASN A 462 13.05 4.53 12.76
C ASN A 462 14.27 4.65 11.83
N GLN A 463 14.08 5.25 10.66
CA GLN A 463 15.13 5.49 9.68
C GLN A 463 16.11 6.53 10.21
N LEU A 464 15.61 7.56 10.89
CA LEU A 464 16.43 8.58 11.54
C LEU A 464 17.38 7.95 12.57
N PHE A 465 16.88 7.09 13.47
CA PHE A 465 17.72 6.37 14.42
C PHE A 465 18.76 5.50 13.73
N GLU A 466 18.37 4.76 12.68
CA GLU A 466 19.29 3.90 11.93
C GLU A 466 20.42 4.69 11.27
N VAL A 467 20.10 5.82 10.63
CA VAL A 467 21.09 6.71 10.00
C VAL A 467 22.01 7.33 11.06
N TYR A 468 21.43 7.83 12.16
CA TYR A 468 22.18 8.48 13.23
C TYR A 468 23.18 7.52 13.87
N GLN A 469 22.75 6.31 14.22
CA GLN A 469 23.63 5.26 14.74
C GLN A 469 24.70 4.88 13.71
N GLY A 470 24.30 4.66 12.45
CA GLY A 470 25.21 4.26 11.39
C GLY A 470 26.34 5.26 11.13
N PHE A 471 26.02 6.56 11.04
CA PHE A 471 27.04 7.60 10.89
C PHE A 471 27.86 7.82 12.17
N GLY A 472 27.25 7.67 13.34
CA GLY A 472 27.96 7.74 14.62
C GLY A 472 29.05 6.67 14.69
N GLU A 473 28.70 5.42 14.40
CA GLU A 473 29.65 4.29 14.38
C GLU A 473 30.76 4.50 13.35
N LEU A 474 30.40 4.91 12.12
CA LEU A 474 31.37 5.09 11.05
C LEU A 474 32.32 6.27 11.28
N SER A 475 31.87 7.34 11.93
CA SER A 475 32.72 8.52 12.20
C SER A 475 33.79 8.26 13.25
N GLU A 476 33.50 7.42 14.24
CA GLU A 476 34.43 7.04 15.32
C GLU A 476 35.31 5.82 14.97
N ALA A 477 34.97 5.09 13.90
CA ALA A 477 35.71 3.89 13.49
C ALA A 477 37.15 4.20 13.02
N THR A 478 38.12 3.42 13.50
CA THR A 478 39.54 3.58 13.19
C THR A 478 39.97 2.91 11.89
N ASP A 479 39.19 1.94 11.41
CA ASP A 479 39.39 1.19 10.16
C ASP A 479 38.69 1.83 8.96
N VAL A 480 38.15 3.04 9.12
CA VAL A 480 37.43 3.80 8.08
C VAL A 480 38.27 4.99 7.62
N SER A 481 38.25 5.26 6.30
CA SER A 481 38.99 6.39 5.73
C SER A 481 38.57 7.73 6.33
N ILE A 482 39.53 8.65 6.49
CA ILE A 482 39.29 10.00 7.02
C ILE A 482 38.18 10.72 6.23
N ASN A 483 38.09 10.52 4.91
CA ASN A 483 37.06 11.12 4.07
C ASN A 483 35.66 10.64 4.47
N ILE A 484 35.43 9.32 4.59
CA ILE A 484 34.13 8.78 5.01
C ILE A 484 33.78 9.26 6.41
N ARG A 485 34.74 9.23 7.34
CA ARG A 485 34.54 9.68 8.71
C ARG A 485 34.13 11.16 8.76
N ALA A 486 34.81 12.00 7.99
CA ALA A 486 34.47 13.42 7.85
C ALA A 486 33.08 13.63 7.22
N ASP A 487 32.74 12.89 6.16
CA ASP A 487 31.42 12.96 5.53
C ASP A 487 30.29 12.54 6.52
N CYS A 488 30.53 11.51 7.35
CA CYS A 488 29.62 11.12 8.42
C CYS A 488 29.42 12.23 9.46
N LEU A 489 30.52 12.84 9.94
CA LEU A 489 30.44 13.97 10.89
C LEU A 489 29.69 15.15 10.29
N TYR A 490 29.92 15.46 9.01
CA TYR A 490 29.19 16.50 8.30
C TYR A 490 27.69 16.19 8.23
N LYS A 491 27.30 14.96 7.85
CA LYS A 491 25.88 14.57 7.80
C LYS A 491 25.24 14.58 9.19
N LEU A 492 25.95 14.19 10.25
CA LEU A 492 25.47 14.31 11.63
C LEU A 492 25.30 15.77 12.06
N TYR A 493 26.25 16.65 11.75
CA TYR A 493 26.10 18.10 11.95
C TYR A 493 24.84 18.63 11.25
N GLU A 494 24.67 18.31 9.96
CA GLU A 494 23.53 18.78 9.17
C GLU A 494 22.20 18.23 9.72
N MET A 495 22.13 16.95 10.07
CA MET A 495 20.96 16.32 10.68
C MET A 495 20.52 17.02 11.96
N ASN A 496 21.45 17.27 12.89
CA ASN A 496 21.12 17.92 14.16
C ASN A 496 20.72 19.38 13.95
N LYS A 497 21.30 20.06 12.95
CA LYS A 497 20.84 21.40 12.55
C LYS A 497 19.39 21.38 12.06
N LEU A 498 19.03 20.42 11.20
CA LEU A 498 17.66 20.26 10.67
C LEU A 498 16.65 19.83 11.75
N LEU A 499 17.10 19.08 12.75
CA LEU A 499 16.31 18.70 13.92
C LEU A 499 16.18 19.81 14.97
N ASP A 500 16.71 21.00 14.67
CA ASP A 500 16.72 22.14 15.59
C ASP A 500 17.44 21.81 16.91
N ASP A 501 18.53 21.03 16.86
CA ASP A 501 19.43 20.75 17.98
C ASP A 501 20.83 21.34 17.70
N PRO A 502 20.99 22.68 17.85
CA PRO A 502 22.23 23.34 17.49
C PRO A 502 23.39 23.04 18.45
N LYS A 503 23.13 22.58 19.70
CA LYS A 503 24.18 22.19 20.65
C LYS A 503 24.85 20.89 20.20
N THR A 504 24.07 19.88 19.83
CA THR A 504 24.60 18.63 19.28
C THR A 504 25.25 18.85 17.91
N ALA A 505 24.65 19.70 17.05
CA ALA A 505 25.25 20.06 15.77
C ALA A 505 26.64 20.70 15.93
N LYS A 506 26.82 21.59 16.92
CA LYS A 506 28.12 22.23 17.22
C LYS A 506 29.18 21.20 17.60
N SER A 507 28.84 20.23 18.44
CA SER A 507 29.77 19.16 18.83
C SER A 507 30.28 18.36 17.63
N TYR A 508 29.41 18.00 16.67
CA TYR A 508 29.84 17.30 15.46
C TYR A 508 30.67 18.17 14.52
N LEU A 509 30.37 19.48 14.43
CA LEU A 509 31.14 20.43 13.63
C LEU A 509 32.57 20.59 14.19
N GLU A 510 32.74 20.66 15.51
CA GLU A 510 34.04 20.71 16.18
C GLU A 510 34.86 19.43 15.94
N LYS A 511 34.21 18.25 16.03
CA LYS A 511 34.82 16.97 15.66
C LYS A 511 35.27 16.95 14.20
N LEU A 512 34.43 17.45 13.29
CA LEU A 512 34.76 17.55 11.87
C LEU A 512 35.95 18.47 11.62
N LYS A 513 35.99 19.66 12.25
CA LYS A 513 37.09 20.62 12.15
C LYS A 513 38.40 20.01 12.65
N THR A 514 38.34 19.24 13.73
CA THR A 514 39.50 18.54 14.30
C THR A 514 40.00 17.43 13.39
N LEU A 515 39.09 16.62 12.84
CA LEU A 515 39.43 15.48 11.99
C LEU A 515 39.93 15.92 10.61
N LYS A 516 39.30 16.94 10.02
CA LYS A 516 39.56 17.40 8.66
C LYS A 516 39.33 18.92 8.54
N PRO A 517 40.32 19.76 8.94
CA PRO A 517 40.21 21.21 8.91
C PRO A 517 40.01 21.82 7.51
N ASP A 518 40.40 21.09 6.45
CA ASP A 518 40.27 21.49 5.04
C ASP A 518 39.01 20.94 4.36
N TYR A 519 38.04 20.45 5.15
CA TYR A 519 36.75 19.99 4.61
C TYR A 519 36.03 21.13 3.85
N LYS A 520 35.19 20.77 2.88
CA LYS A 520 34.51 21.71 1.96
C LYS A 520 33.36 22.50 2.62
N ILE A 521 33.60 23.07 3.79
CA ILE A 521 32.67 23.92 4.56
C ILE A 521 33.42 25.16 5.07
N ASN A 522 32.73 26.29 5.16
CA ASN A 522 33.24 27.44 5.90
C ASN A 522 32.92 27.27 7.39
N PHE A 523 33.90 26.78 8.16
CA PHE A 523 33.73 26.51 9.59
C PHE A 523 33.32 27.74 10.40
N GLU A 524 33.92 28.90 10.15
CA GLU A 524 33.61 30.15 10.87
C GLU A 524 32.14 30.55 10.67
N SER A 525 31.65 30.46 9.43
CA SER A 525 30.27 30.79 9.11
C SER A 525 29.28 29.80 9.74
N ALA A 526 29.60 28.51 9.71
CA ALA A 526 28.77 27.46 10.29
C ALA A 526 28.74 27.51 11.83
N GLU A 527 29.88 27.81 12.47
CA GLU A 527 29.96 28.01 13.92
C GLU A 527 29.11 29.21 14.36
N LYS A 528 29.19 30.33 13.63
CA LYS A 528 28.38 31.52 13.89
C LYS A 528 26.88 31.24 13.73
N GLU A 529 26.47 30.55 12.67
CA GLU A 529 25.07 30.15 12.46
C GLU A 529 24.52 29.37 13.66
N LEU A 530 25.28 28.39 14.16
CA LEU A 530 24.88 27.59 15.32
C LEU A 530 24.82 28.41 16.61
N GLU A 531 25.75 29.34 16.82
CA GLU A 531 25.72 30.24 17.98
C GLU A 531 24.49 31.15 17.99
N ASP A 532 24.12 31.67 16.83
CA ASP A 532 22.91 32.48 16.69
C ASP A 532 21.65 31.63 16.94
N MET A 533 21.60 30.38 16.43
CA MET A 533 20.52 29.43 16.75
C MET A 533 20.41 29.12 18.25
N ILE A 534 21.54 28.89 18.94
CA ILE A 534 21.57 28.64 20.39
C ILE A 534 21.03 29.85 21.16
N LYS A 535 21.51 31.06 20.85
CA LYS A 535 21.06 32.30 21.50
C LYS A 535 19.56 32.55 21.31
N ASN A 536 19.04 32.29 20.11
CA ASN A 536 17.63 32.45 19.80
C ASN A 536 16.75 31.50 20.62
N LYS A 537 17.18 30.24 20.82
CA LYS A 537 16.47 29.28 21.67
C LYS A 537 16.51 29.64 23.14
N GLU A 538 17.68 30.01 23.64
CA GLU A 538 17.85 30.42 25.04
C GLU A 538 17.03 31.68 25.34
N SER A 539 16.87 32.59 24.38
CA SER A 539 16.00 33.77 24.49
C SER A 539 14.50 33.42 24.44
N ALA A 540 14.09 32.41 23.67
CA ALA A 540 12.71 31.95 23.59
C ALA A 540 12.26 31.19 24.85
N GLU A 541 13.14 30.42 25.49
CA GLU A 541 12.89 29.75 26.78
C GLU A 541 12.88 30.72 27.98
N SER A 542 13.44 31.92 27.83
CA SER A 542 13.51 32.95 28.87
C SER A 542 12.26 33.84 28.97
N THR A 543 11.27 33.67 28.09
CA THR A 543 10.05 34.52 28.07
C THR A 543 8.90 33.78 28.79
N PRO A 544 8.34 34.31 29.91
CA PRO A 544 7.18 33.69 30.54
C PRO A 544 5.95 33.80 29.65
N THR A 545 5.21 32.70 29.49
CA THR A 545 3.84 32.71 28.99
C THR A 545 2.99 33.49 29.97
N THR A 546 2.65 34.75 29.66
CA THR A 546 1.66 35.49 30.44
C THR A 546 0.29 34.89 30.17
N SER A 547 -0.16 34.05 31.10
CA SER A 547 -1.58 33.79 31.33
C SER A 547 -2.26 35.10 31.71
N THR A 548 -3.11 35.63 30.84
CA THR A 548 -4.13 36.61 31.21
C THR A 548 -5.50 35.96 31.09
N THR A 549 -5.94 35.35 32.18
CA THR A 549 -7.35 35.34 32.57
C THR A 549 -7.67 36.74 33.10
N ASN A 550 -8.74 37.38 32.63
CA ASN A 550 -9.68 38.09 33.50
C ASN A 550 -10.99 38.43 32.77
N ASP A 551 -12.04 38.21 33.54
CA ASP A 551 -13.46 38.26 33.25
C ASP A 551 -14.01 39.61 32.79
N ALA A 552 -15.22 39.51 32.22
CA ALA A 552 -16.11 40.53 31.70
C ALA A 552 -16.40 41.72 32.65
N THR A 553 -16.59 42.92 32.07
CA THR A 553 -17.80 43.73 32.32
C THR A 553 -18.06 44.74 31.17
N VAL A 554 -19.35 44.88 30.85
CA VAL A 554 -20.01 45.74 29.85
C VAL A 554 -20.23 47.16 30.40
N THR A 555 -19.99 48.22 29.59
CA THR A 555 -20.92 49.37 29.41
C THR A 555 -20.59 50.27 28.20
N VAL A 556 -21.54 50.33 27.25
CA VAL A 556 -22.21 51.49 26.57
C VAL A 556 -21.55 52.88 26.77
N GLU A 557 -21.33 53.74 25.76
CA GLU A 557 -22.35 54.53 25.04
C GLU A 557 -21.80 55.36 23.85
N ASN A 558 -22.73 55.70 22.94
CA ASN A 558 -22.73 56.50 21.69
C ASN A 558 -21.87 57.79 21.64
N SER A 559 -21.45 58.25 20.45
CA SER A 559 -22.18 59.29 19.68
C SER A 559 -21.72 59.41 18.21
N GLU A 560 -22.71 59.31 17.29
CA GLU A 560 -23.08 60.19 16.14
C GLU A 560 -22.00 61.08 15.46
N ASN A 561 -22.04 61.43 14.16
CA ASN A 561 -23.05 61.43 13.11
C ASN A 561 -22.38 61.75 11.76
N THR A 562 -22.82 61.19 10.61
CA THR A 562 -23.37 61.98 9.47
C THR A 562 -24.00 61.09 8.40
N GLU A 563 -25.30 61.31 8.15
CA GLU A 563 -26.09 60.93 6.97
C GLU A 563 -25.51 61.53 5.67
N THR A 564 -25.68 60.98 4.46
CA THR A 564 -26.96 61.01 3.71
C THR A 564 -26.99 60.08 2.47
N LYS A 565 -28.06 59.26 2.43
CA LYS A 565 -29.06 59.00 1.36
C LYS A 565 -28.67 58.65 -0.11
N SER A 566 -29.17 57.46 -0.48
CA SER A 566 -30.20 57.18 -1.53
C SER A 566 -29.77 57.10 -3.01
N ASN A 567 -29.91 55.93 -3.65
CA ASN A 567 -31.16 55.53 -4.35
C ASN A 567 -31.05 54.15 -5.03
N GLY A 568 -32.01 53.26 -4.72
CA GLY A 568 -33.01 52.78 -5.69
C GLY A 568 -32.63 51.96 -6.92
N GLN A 569 -33.06 50.69 -6.85
CA GLN A 569 -33.87 49.94 -7.84
C GLN A 569 -33.22 49.01 -8.89
N LYS A 570 -33.71 47.77 -8.77
CA LYS A 570 -33.88 46.64 -9.71
C LYS A 570 -32.69 45.75 -10.02
#